data_AF-A0A7S3IJ08-F1
#
_entry.id   AF-A0A7S3IJ08-F1
#
_cell.length_a   1.000
_cell.length_b   1.000
_cell.length_c   1.000
_cell.angle_alpha   90.00
_cell.angle_beta   90.00
_cell.angle_gamma   90.00
#
_symmetry.space_group_name_H-M   'P 1'
#
loop_
_entity.id
_entity.type
_entity.pdbx_description
1 polymer ?
#
loop_
_entity_poly.entity_id
_entity_poly.type
_entity_poly.pdbx_seq_one_letter_code
_entity_poly.pdbx_strand_id
1 'polypeptide(L)'
;MNGMNLQQADETGAVTQAKEGHFFKDLQDNVEMFESDEMPGHMETDVAAFVDPRSHYMGIRMLCSGESLGVDANSGIKEVNGPHEYDLYRHSLGILESSRELGSQLPLNIHLHNLNGVSFDKGCYIGQ
;
A
#
# COMPACT_ATOMS: atom_id res chain seq x y z
N MET A 1 -11.86 -20.79 6.74
CA MET A 1 -12.72 -20.21 5.68
C MET A 1 -13.54 -19.12 6.31
N ASN A 2 -13.18 -17.86 6.06
CA ASN A 2 -14.05 -16.70 5.88
C ASN A 2 -13.13 -15.51 5.58
N GLY A 3 -13.06 -15.16 4.31
CA GLY A 3 -12.22 -14.08 3.79
C GLY A 3 -12.82 -12.70 4.00
N MET A 4 -11.97 -11.67 3.88
CA MET A 4 -12.37 -10.26 3.89
C MET A 4 -13.49 -9.98 2.87
N ASN A 5 -14.55 -9.33 3.34
CA ASN A 5 -15.63 -8.87 2.50
C ASN A 5 -15.35 -7.44 2.05
N LEU A 6 -14.76 -7.29 0.87
CA LEU A 6 -14.51 -6.00 0.23
C LEU A 6 -15.80 -5.56 -0.48
N GLN A 7 -16.80 -5.12 0.30
CA GLN A 7 -18.04 -4.56 -0.22
C GLN A 7 -17.85 -3.09 -0.60
N GLN A 8 -17.99 -2.84 -1.91
CA GLN A 8 -18.48 -1.64 -2.59
C GLN A 8 -17.99 -0.27 -2.09
N ALA A 9 -17.18 0.34 -2.95
CA ALA A 9 -17.05 1.80 -3.02
C ALA A 9 -18.45 2.42 -3.08
N ASP A 10 -18.77 3.20 -2.04
CA ASP A 10 -20.01 3.94 -1.92
C ASP A 10 -20.19 4.88 -3.13
N GLU A 11 -21.42 4.96 -3.65
CA GLU A 11 -21.81 5.71 -4.85
C GLU A 11 -21.70 7.25 -4.67
N THR A 12 -21.05 7.70 -3.60
CA THR A 12 -20.85 9.10 -3.19
C THR A 12 -19.42 9.61 -3.43
N GLY A 13 -18.54 8.85 -4.09
CA GLY A 13 -17.23 9.34 -4.55
C GLY A 13 -16.26 9.73 -3.44
N ALA A 14 -16.60 9.45 -2.18
CA ALA A 14 -15.73 9.65 -1.03
C ALA A 14 -15.05 8.33 -0.69
N VAL A 15 -14.06 7.94 -1.49
CA VAL A 15 -12.96 7.13 -0.92
C VAL A 15 -12.42 8.00 0.21
N THR A 16 -12.58 7.55 1.45
CA THR A 16 -11.94 8.13 2.64
C THR A 16 -10.47 8.42 2.29
N GLN A 17 -10.16 9.68 1.99
CA GLN A 17 -8.86 10.09 1.43
C GLN A 17 -7.81 10.08 2.55
N ALA A 18 -7.38 8.89 2.97
CA ALA A 18 -6.17 8.76 3.74
C ALA A 18 -5.00 9.32 2.90
N LYS A 19 -4.15 10.13 3.53
CA LYS A 19 -2.97 10.69 2.87
C LYS A 19 -1.98 9.58 2.52
N GLU A 20 -1.15 9.78 1.50
CA GLU A 20 -0.03 8.90 1.17
C GLU A 20 0.76 8.49 2.43
N GLY A 21 1.01 7.19 2.57
CA GLY A 21 1.74 6.59 3.69
C GLY A 21 0.94 6.40 4.97
N HIS A 22 -0.33 6.82 5.03
CA HIS A 22 -1.18 6.60 6.20
C HIS A 22 -1.95 5.29 6.08
N PHE A 23 -2.24 4.68 7.22
CA PHE A 23 -3.11 3.50 7.29
C PHE A 23 -4.47 3.80 6.66
N PHE A 24 -4.91 2.87 5.82
CA PHE A 24 -6.22 2.92 5.20
C PHE A 24 -7.25 2.39 6.19
N LYS A 25 -7.76 3.32 7.00
CA LYS A 25 -8.55 3.04 8.21
C LYS A 25 -9.72 2.09 7.95
N ASP A 26 -10.45 2.30 6.86
CA ASP A 26 -11.62 1.48 6.56
C ASP A 26 -11.26 0.00 6.36
N LEU A 27 -10.09 -0.30 5.81
CA LEU A 27 -9.65 -1.69 5.71
C LEU A 27 -9.10 -2.18 7.03
N GLN A 28 -8.32 -1.34 7.73
CA GLN A 28 -7.71 -1.69 9.02
C GLN A 28 -8.75 -1.98 10.11
N ASP A 29 -9.92 -1.32 10.09
CA ASP A 29 -10.98 -1.54 11.07
C ASP A 29 -11.75 -2.87 10.85
N ASN A 30 -11.64 -3.45 9.65
CA ASN A 30 -12.36 -4.68 9.27
C ASN A 30 -11.48 -5.94 9.25
N VAL A 31 -10.22 -5.83 9.68
CA VAL A 31 -9.32 -6.98 9.78
C VAL A 31 -9.67 -7.84 11.00
N GLU A 32 -9.45 -9.14 10.87
CA GLU A 32 -9.54 -10.04 12.02
C GLU A 32 -8.39 -9.75 12.99
N MET A 33 -8.74 -9.69 14.28
CA MET A 33 -7.80 -9.49 15.37
C MET A 33 -7.71 -10.78 16.20
N PHE A 34 -6.51 -11.18 16.56
CA PHE A 34 -6.23 -12.34 17.41
C PHE A 34 -5.38 -11.95 18.62
N GLU A 35 -5.36 -12.77 19.66
CA GLU A 35 -4.53 -12.51 20.84
C GLU A 35 -3.04 -12.69 20.49
N SER A 36 -2.21 -11.74 20.91
CA SER A 36 -0.77 -11.76 20.67
C SER A 36 -0.09 -12.87 21.45
N ASP A 37 0.70 -13.69 20.75
CA ASP A 37 1.57 -14.69 21.36
C ASP A 37 2.76 -14.05 22.10
N GLU A 38 3.19 -12.86 21.69
CA GLU A 38 4.33 -12.14 22.28
C GLU A 38 3.93 -11.21 23.44
N MET A 39 2.70 -10.68 23.40
CA MET A 39 2.18 -9.68 24.34
C MET A 39 0.83 -10.14 24.93
N PRO A 40 0.82 -10.97 25.99
CA PRO A 40 -0.42 -11.49 26.58
C PRO A 40 -1.41 -10.38 26.97
N GLY A 41 -2.68 -10.55 26.58
CA GLY A 41 -3.74 -9.54 26.79
C GLY A 41 -3.78 -8.41 25.76
N HIS A 42 -2.92 -8.43 24.75
CA HIS A 42 -2.98 -7.52 23.60
C HIS A 42 -3.56 -8.24 22.38
N MET A 43 -4.30 -7.48 21.56
CA MET A 43 -4.83 -7.96 20.28
C MET A 43 -3.92 -7.48 19.14
N GLU A 44 -3.64 -8.36 18.19
CA GLU A 44 -2.82 -8.12 17.01
C GLU A 44 -3.55 -8.58 15.74
N THR A 45 -3.00 -8.16 14.60
CA THR A 45 -3.44 -8.58 13.27
C THR A 45 -2.22 -8.80 12.40
N ASP A 46 -2.31 -9.71 11.45
CA ASP A 46 -1.28 -9.96 10.45
C ASP A 46 -1.49 -9.11 9.19
N VAL A 47 -2.50 -8.23 9.17
CA VAL A 47 -2.83 -7.37 8.03
C VAL A 47 -2.50 -5.90 8.33
N ALA A 48 -1.71 -5.29 7.46
CA ALA A 48 -1.46 -3.86 7.43
C ALA A 48 -1.78 -3.30 6.04
N ALA A 49 -2.70 -2.33 5.97
CA ALA A 49 -3.07 -1.65 4.72
C ALA A 49 -2.86 -0.14 4.81
N PHE A 50 -2.17 0.43 3.84
CA PHE A 50 -1.86 1.86 3.80
C PHE A 50 -1.88 2.40 2.37
N VAL A 51 -2.23 3.67 2.23
CA VAL A 51 -2.15 4.36 0.93
C VAL A 51 -0.69 4.41 0.49
N ASP A 52 -0.40 4.06 -0.77
CA ASP A 52 0.97 4.03 -1.27
C ASP A 52 1.67 5.38 -0.98
N PRO A 53 2.84 5.36 -0.32
CA PRO A 53 3.49 6.58 0.13
C PRO A 53 4.00 7.46 -1.02
N ARG A 54 4.15 6.91 -2.23
CA ARG A 54 4.66 7.65 -3.39
C ARG A 54 3.60 8.53 -4.01
N SER A 55 2.35 8.04 -4.06
CA SER A 55 1.23 8.71 -4.71
C SER A 55 -0.08 7.95 -4.45
N HIS A 56 -1.17 8.66 -4.13
CA HIS A 56 -2.50 8.04 -4.00
C HIS A 56 -2.97 7.33 -5.28
N TYR A 57 -2.45 7.70 -6.46
CA TYR A 57 -2.74 7.00 -7.71
C TYR A 57 -2.22 5.56 -7.73
N MET A 58 -1.23 5.20 -6.91
CA MET A 58 -0.76 3.81 -6.80
C MET A 58 -1.68 2.91 -5.95
N GLY A 59 -2.75 3.47 -5.38
CA GLY A 59 -3.73 2.72 -4.59
C GLY A 59 -3.23 2.36 -3.20
N ILE A 60 -3.63 1.18 -2.73
CA ILE A 60 -3.35 0.68 -1.38
C ILE A 60 -2.28 -0.40 -1.44
N ARG A 61 -1.28 -0.29 -0.56
CA ARG A 61 -0.34 -1.37 -0.26
C ARG A 61 -0.88 -2.18 0.90
N MET A 62 -0.90 -3.49 0.73
CA MET A 62 -1.33 -4.45 1.73
C MET A 62 -0.18 -5.39 2.05
N LEU A 63 0.11 -5.56 3.33
CA LEU A 63 0.99 -6.58 3.86
C LEU A 63 0.10 -7.53 4.67
N CYS A 64 0.05 -8.79 4.26
CA CYS A 64 -0.75 -9.81 4.93
C CYS A 64 -0.12 -11.18 4.72
N SER A 65 -0.49 -12.16 5.55
CA SER A 65 -0.27 -13.56 5.19
C SER A 65 -1.14 -13.92 3.98
N GLY A 66 -0.68 -14.88 3.17
CA GLY A 66 -1.46 -15.34 2.00
C GLY A 66 -2.82 -15.93 2.39
N GLU A 67 -2.90 -16.55 3.56
CA GLU A 67 -4.15 -17.14 4.09
C GLU A 67 -5.16 -16.06 4.54
N SER A 68 -4.67 -14.91 4.99
CA SER A 68 -5.52 -13.77 5.39
C SER A 68 -6.04 -12.97 4.21
N LEU A 69 -5.49 -13.15 3.00
CA LEU A 69 -5.98 -12.50 1.79
C LEU A 69 -7.25 -13.19 1.28
N GLY A 70 -8.38 -12.85 1.89
CA GLY A 70 -9.69 -13.30 1.43
C GLY A 70 -10.22 -12.41 0.32
N VAL A 71 -10.00 -12.76 -0.94
CA VAL A 71 -10.72 -12.11 -2.06
C VAL A 71 -12.02 -12.87 -2.31
N ASP A 72 -13.15 -12.31 -1.88
CA ASP A 72 -14.47 -12.87 -2.22
C ASP A 72 -14.68 -12.79 -3.75
N ALA A 73 -15.18 -13.87 -4.35
CA ALA A 73 -15.54 -13.92 -5.76
C ALA A 73 -16.58 -12.85 -6.14
N ASN A 74 -17.38 -12.36 -5.18
CA ASN A 74 -18.37 -11.31 -5.39
C ASN A 74 -17.84 -9.88 -5.14
N SER A 75 -16.59 -9.72 -4.70
CA SER A 75 -16.02 -8.40 -4.38
C SER A 75 -15.77 -7.52 -5.61
N GLY A 76 -15.84 -8.08 -6.82
CA GLY A 76 -15.44 -7.39 -8.05
C GLY A 76 -13.92 -7.21 -8.18
N ILE A 77 -13.14 -7.71 -7.22
CA ILE A 77 -11.68 -7.66 -7.25
C ILE A 77 -11.17 -8.83 -8.08
N LYS A 78 -10.37 -8.50 -9.08
CA LYS A 78 -9.71 -9.47 -9.94
C LYS A 78 -8.25 -9.57 -9.56
N GLU A 79 -7.84 -10.75 -9.11
CA GLU A 79 -6.42 -11.05 -9.00
C GLU A 79 -5.78 -11.04 -10.39
N VAL A 80 -4.68 -10.31 -10.52
CA VAL A 80 -3.88 -10.28 -11.73
C VAL A 80 -2.63 -11.11 -11.49
N ASN A 81 -2.46 -12.15 -12.30
CA ASN A 81 -1.31 -13.03 -12.20
C ASN A 81 -0.05 -12.36 -12.78
N GLY A 82 0.97 -12.21 -11.95
CA GLY A 82 2.28 -11.71 -12.34
C GLY A 82 2.40 -10.19 -12.40
N PRO A 83 3.63 -9.66 -12.54
CA PRO A 83 3.91 -8.24 -12.34
C PRO A 83 3.53 -7.35 -13.53
N HIS A 84 3.19 -7.92 -14.69
CA HIS A 84 3.14 -7.17 -15.96
C HIS A 84 2.11 -6.02 -15.96
N GLU A 85 0.88 -6.26 -15.53
CA GLU A 85 -0.16 -5.21 -15.49
C GLU A 85 0.17 -4.15 -14.44
N TYR A 86 0.73 -4.56 -13.29
CA TYR A 86 1.19 -3.64 -12.26
C TYR A 86 2.32 -2.74 -12.78
N ASP A 87 3.29 -3.33 -13.51
CA ASP A 87 4.38 -2.61 -14.16
C ASP A 87 3.86 -1.63 -15.21
N LEU A 88 2.95 -2.06 -16.09
CA LEU A 88 2.33 -1.17 -17.07
C LEU A 88 1.59 0.00 -16.41
N TYR A 89 0.83 -0.29 -15.36
CA TYR A 89 0.10 0.73 -14.61
C TYR A 89 1.04 1.77 -14.00
N ARG A 90 2.04 1.34 -13.22
CA ARG A 90 2.99 2.28 -12.59
C ARG A 90 3.84 3.02 -13.61
N HIS A 91 4.20 2.38 -14.74
CA HIS A 91 4.91 3.05 -15.82
C HIS A 91 4.06 4.16 -16.45
N SER A 92 2.75 3.94 -16.63
CA SER A 92 1.85 4.99 -17.13
C SER A 92 1.78 6.20 -16.19
N LEU A 93 2.02 5.99 -14.90
CA LEU A 93 2.12 7.04 -13.87
C LEU A 93 3.53 7.63 -13.73
N GLY A 94 4.53 7.13 -14.47
CA GLY A 94 5.92 7.54 -14.36
C GLY A 94 6.62 7.12 -13.06
N ILE A 95 6.12 6.06 -12.39
CA ILE A 95 6.62 5.59 -11.10
C ILE A 95 7.59 4.42 -11.29
N LEU A 96 8.84 4.65 -10.88
CA LEU A 96 9.92 3.67 -10.89
C LEU A 96 9.94 2.85 -9.59
N GLU A 97 10.34 1.58 -9.66
CA GLU A 97 10.40 0.71 -8.47
C GLU A 97 11.60 -0.24 -8.46
N SER A 98 11.95 -0.81 -9.60
CA SER A 98 12.98 -1.86 -9.67
C SER A 98 14.40 -1.30 -9.63
N SER A 99 15.35 -2.13 -9.18
CA SER A 99 16.79 -1.81 -9.22
C SER A 99 17.31 -1.49 -10.62
N ARG A 100 16.72 -2.10 -11.65
CA ARG A 100 17.03 -1.82 -13.06
C ARG A 100 16.68 -0.38 -13.44
N GLU A 101 15.60 0.16 -12.89
CA GLU A 101 15.15 1.52 -13.16
C GLU A 101 15.92 2.56 -12.33
N LEU A 102 16.26 2.21 -11.08
CA LEU A 102 16.83 3.15 -10.11
C LEU A 102 18.36 3.20 -10.09
N GLY A 103 19.05 2.11 -10.47
CA GLY A 103 20.42 1.83 -10.04
C GLY A 103 21.52 2.82 -10.44
N SER A 104 21.32 3.64 -11.49
CA SER A 104 22.29 4.65 -11.95
C SER A 104 21.76 6.08 -11.87
N GLN A 105 20.62 6.29 -11.21
CA GLN A 105 19.92 7.57 -11.21
C GLN A 105 20.24 8.39 -9.96
N LEU A 106 20.36 9.71 -10.14
CA LEU A 106 20.38 10.63 -9.02
C LEU A 106 18.95 10.76 -8.44
N PRO A 107 18.76 10.77 -7.11
CA PRO A 107 17.44 10.83 -6.48
C PRO A 107 16.52 11.93 -7.02
N LEU A 108 17.07 13.10 -7.35
CA LEU A 108 16.29 14.22 -7.88
C LEU A 108 15.90 14.04 -9.36
N ASN A 109 16.69 13.33 -10.16
CA ASN A 109 16.41 13.07 -11.58
C ASN A 109 15.21 12.14 -11.77
N ILE A 110 14.94 11.28 -10.78
CA ILE A 110 13.79 10.36 -10.76
C ILE A 110 12.65 10.89 -9.87
N HIS A 111 12.67 12.18 -9.55
CA HIS A 111 11.62 12.87 -8.81
C HIS A 111 11.30 12.28 -7.43
N LEU A 112 12.28 11.69 -6.72
CA LEU A 112 12.01 11.14 -5.37
C LEU A 112 11.48 12.21 -4.40
N HIS A 113 11.82 13.48 -4.60
CA HIS A 113 11.27 14.60 -3.83
C HIS A 113 9.76 14.81 -4.06
N ASN A 114 9.25 14.51 -5.26
CA ASN A 114 7.82 14.58 -5.58
C ASN A 114 7.07 13.31 -5.16
N LEU A 115 7.79 12.21 -4.91
CA LEU A 115 7.23 10.92 -4.46
C LEU A 115 7.38 10.72 -2.95
N ASN A 116 7.40 11.80 -2.17
CA ASN A 116 7.57 11.79 -0.71
C ASN A 116 8.83 11.06 -0.19
N GLY A 117 9.86 10.91 -1.02
CA GLY A 117 11.09 10.17 -0.70
C GLY A 117 12.24 11.03 -0.16
N VAL A 118 12.11 12.36 -0.17
CA VAL A 118 13.14 13.30 0.31
C VAL A 118 12.49 14.30 1.26
N SER A 119 13.17 14.61 2.37
CA SER A 119 12.78 15.66 3.30
C SER A 119 13.90 16.70 3.39
N PHE A 120 13.56 17.97 3.16
CA PHE A 120 14.49 19.09 3.21
C PHE A 120 14.69 19.65 4.63
N ASP A 121 13.80 19.26 5.57
CA ASP A 121 13.77 19.79 6.93
C ASP A 121 14.23 18.77 7.99
N LYS A 122 14.61 17.55 7.58
CA LYS A 122 15.18 16.53 8.49
C LYS A 122 16.67 16.75 8.73
N GLY A 123 17.19 16.12 9.78
CA GLY A 123 18.62 16.15 10.12
C GLY A 123 19.53 15.49 9.08
N CYS A 124 20.83 15.47 9.38
CA CYS A 124 21.88 14.99 8.49
C CYS A 124 21.69 13.53 8.05
N TYR A 125 21.89 13.26 6.75
CA TYR A 125 21.94 11.93 6.16
C TYR A 125 22.99 11.86 5.05
N ILE A 126 23.40 10.64 4.68
CA ILE A 126 24.43 10.44 3.64
C ILE A 126 23.93 10.94 2.29
N GLY A 127 24.68 11.89 1.70
CA GLY A 127 24.33 12.49 0.41
C GLY A 127 23.23 13.57 0.49
N GLN A 128 23.06 14.22 1.65
CA GLN A 128 22.26 15.44 1.81
C GLN A 128 22.85 16.64 1.06
#